data_AF-A0AB74VDA7-F1
#
_entry.id   AF-A0AB74VDA7-F1
#
_cell.length_a   1.000
_cell.length_b   1.000
_cell.length_c   1.000
_cell.angle_alpha   90.00
_cell.angle_beta   90.00
_cell.angle_gamma   90.00
#
_symmetry.space_group_name_H-M   'P 1'
#
loop_
_entity.id
_entity.type
_entity.pdbx_description
1 polymer ?
#
loop_
_entity_poly.entity_id
_entity_poly.type
_entity_poly.pdbx_seq_one_letter_code
_entity_poly.pdbx_strand_id
1 'polypeptide(L)'
;MMYKIKMTERTKICLKNSVLFSVLISILAQIYIYPFNSRFVLGVGVIVIGLIFSISENIYPVLIGIITGTITASIRSIGLLMSSSSYSNDIIMQFMPAAIFYIIYGILGTIFSLTRRNKSIIHLYLSLISFDIICNTAEILVRNMFSISTIKVIIVTALVRAFIQCSAFLIYKYQKLYIKTLEHQKRYAELNLMVSKIYAEAFYLQKSTNDLNTIMREAYNLYEMNKDKEEFSVKALSLAQNAHEIRKNNDRVLRGINQLVQNVEKAEYMSMSEIFCIISDNTKRQIDNVNSNIFIKFKLEEDYSIKRYYDIFAILNNLIINAIEACSGDNMINVIGEISQKELLLDVSDNGTGIDKDVLPYIFNIGFSTKFNEETGAMSTGIGLCHVKNLLENLGGSIEVESDIDRGTKFLVKIPLSSI
;
A
#
# COMPACT_ATOMS: atom_id res chain seq x y z
N MET A 1 24.14 1.54 -24.58
CA MET A 1 23.81 2.99 -24.54
C MET A 1 23.03 3.37 -23.26
N MET A 2 21.96 2.66 -22.87
CA MET A 2 21.21 2.90 -21.60
C MET A 2 22.06 2.89 -20.32
N TYR A 3 23.11 2.06 -20.23
CA TYR A 3 23.98 1.97 -19.04
C TYR A 3 24.86 3.22 -18.86
N LYS A 4 25.37 3.80 -19.96
CA LYS A 4 26.12 5.07 -19.95
C LYS A 4 25.19 6.25 -19.58
N ILE A 5 23.96 6.26 -20.08
CA ILE A 5 22.97 7.31 -19.77
C ILE A 5 22.62 7.31 -18.28
N LYS A 6 22.33 6.15 -17.68
CA LYS A 6 22.07 6.00 -16.22
C LYS A 6 23.26 6.41 -15.34
N MET A 7 24.49 6.10 -15.75
CA MET A 7 25.71 6.53 -15.05
C MET A 7 25.83 8.06 -15.05
N THR A 8 25.52 8.70 -16.18
CA THR A 8 25.63 10.16 -16.33
C THR A 8 24.55 10.92 -15.54
N GLU A 9 23.35 10.36 -15.39
CA GLU A 9 22.32 10.95 -14.54
C GLU A 9 22.64 10.79 -13.05
N ARG A 10 23.16 9.63 -12.63
CA ARG A 10 23.54 9.42 -11.23
C ARG A 10 24.67 10.35 -10.80
N THR A 11 25.68 10.55 -11.63
CA THR A 11 26.77 11.50 -11.33
C THR A 11 26.26 12.94 -11.23
N LYS A 12 25.36 13.36 -12.13
CA LYS A 12 24.70 14.68 -12.06
C LYS A 12 23.90 14.86 -10.76
N ILE A 13 23.13 13.85 -10.36
CA ILE A 13 22.35 13.88 -9.11
C ILE A 13 23.28 13.95 -7.90
N CYS A 14 24.33 13.13 -7.85
CA CYS A 14 25.30 13.17 -6.76
C CYS A 14 25.99 14.52 -6.65
N LEU A 15 26.40 15.11 -7.78
CA LEU A 15 27.04 16.43 -7.80
C LEU A 15 26.08 17.52 -7.32
N LYS A 16 24.86 17.56 -7.87
CA LYS A 16 23.82 18.53 -7.49
C LYS A 16 23.51 18.46 -5.99
N ASN A 17 23.29 17.25 -5.47
CA ASN A 17 23.01 17.04 -4.06
C ASN A 17 24.19 17.48 -3.18
N SER A 18 25.42 17.15 -3.58
CA SER A 18 26.62 17.51 -2.82
C SER A 18 26.79 19.03 -2.72
N VAL A 19 26.59 19.77 -3.82
CA VAL A 19 26.64 21.23 -3.81
C VAL A 19 25.52 21.81 -2.94
N LEU A 20 24.28 21.35 -3.12
CA LEU A 20 23.13 21.82 -2.33
C LEU A 20 23.33 21.61 -0.83
N PHE A 21 23.77 20.42 -0.44
CA PHE A 21 24.05 20.10 0.95
C PHE A 21 25.21 20.92 1.50
N SER A 22 26.25 21.18 0.71
CA SER A 22 27.38 22.02 1.16
C SER A 22 26.95 23.44 1.48
N VAL A 23 26.09 24.02 0.65
CA VAL A 23 25.52 25.36 0.90
C VAL A 23 24.67 25.36 2.16
N LEU A 24 23.77 24.38 2.31
CA LEU A 24 22.93 24.23 3.49
C LEU A 24 23.77 24.11 4.78
N ILE A 25 24.78 23.24 4.77
CA ILE A 25 25.67 23.03 5.92
C ILE A 25 26.42 24.34 6.24
N SER A 26 26.92 25.05 5.23
CA SER A 26 27.68 26.29 5.43
C SER A 26 26.86 27.44 6.02
N ILE A 27 25.57 27.52 5.68
CA ILE A 27 24.62 28.47 6.29
C ILE A 27 24.39 28.09 7.75
N LEU A 28 24.08 26.81 8.02
CA LEU A 28 23.84 26.32 9.37
C LEU A 28 25.10 26.34 10.26
N ALA A 29 26.29 26.32 9.66
CA ALA A 29 27.56 26.48 10.36
C ALA A 29 27.76 27.89 10.97
N GLN A 30 26.95 28.87 10.60
CA GLN A 30 26.94 30.21 11.20
C GLN A 30 26.14 30.26 12.50
N ILE A 31 25.29 29.25 12.75
CA ILE A 31 24.59 29.11 14.03
C ILE A 31 25.50 28.32 14.95
N TYR A 32 26.11 28.99 15.93
CA TYR A 32 27.01 28.37 16.88
C TYR A 32 26.91 28.97 18.28
N ILE A 33 27.29 28.17 19.27
CA ILE A 33 27.37 28.56 20.69
C ILE A 33 28.76 28.25 21.25
N TYR A 34 29.16 28.98 22.28
CA TYR A 34 30.38 28.73 23.05
C TYR A 34 30.01 28.09 24.40
N PRO A 35 30.00 26.75 24.51
CA PRO A 35 29.65 26.10 25.75
C PRO A 35 30.73 26.36 26.83
N PHE A 36 30.29 26.54 28.07
CA PHE A 36 31.15 26.61 29.27
C PHE A 36 32.23 27.70 29.26
N ASN A 37 31.95 28.87 28.66
CA ASN A 37 32.91 29.97 28.48
C ASN A 37 34.24 29.53 27.81
N SER A 38 34.21 28.44 27.06
CA SER A 38 35.37 27.95 26.31
C SER A 38 35.50 28.69 24.97
N ARG A 39 36.71 28.74 24.41
CA ARG A 39 36.94 29.22 23.03
C ARG A 39 36.47 28.21 21.96
N PHE A 40 35.82 27.12 22.36
CA PHE A 40 35.38 26.05 21.47
C PHE A 40 34.00 26.38 20.89
N VAL A 41 33.88 26.28 19.56
CA VAL A 41 32.66 26.61 18.83
C VAL A 41 31.83 25.33 18.64
N LEU A 42 30.60 25.33 19.14
CA LEU A 42 29.63 24.27 18.85
C LEU A 42 28.65 24.75 17.79
N GLY A 43 28.88 24.34 16.54
CA GLY A 43 28.09 24.75 15.38
C GLY A 43 27.03 23.72 14.96
N VAL A 44 25.85 24.20 14.56
CA VAL A 44 24.76 23.37 14.03
C VAL A 44 25.15 22.66 12.72
N GLY A 45 26.03 23.28 11.93
CA GLY A 45 26.58 22.68 10.70
C GLY A 45 27.19 21.29 10.89
N VAL A 46 27.86 21.03 12.03
CA VAL A 46 28.48 19.73 12.32
C VAL A 46 27.43 18.64 12.55
N ILE A 47 26.31 18.99 13.21
CA ILE A 47 25.18 18.08 13.40
C ILE A 47 24.60 17.69 12.04
N VAL A 48 24.40 18.69 11.18
CA VAL A 48 23.76 18.54 9.87
C VAL A 48 24.62 17.72 8.90
N ILE A 49 25.94 17.93 8.84
CA ILE A 49 26.83 17.14 7.97
C ILE A 49 26.83 15.66 8.36
N GLY A 50 26.84 15.34 9.66
CA GLY A 50 26.71 13.97 10.14
C GLY A 50 25.36 13.34 9.79
N LEU A 51 24.26 14.09 9.88
CA LEU A 51 22.94 13.63 9.47
C LEU A 51 22.84 13.39 7.97
N ILE A 52 23.35 14.30 7.14
CA ILE A 52 23.35 14.16 5.68
C ILE A 52 24.14 12.91 5.27
N PHE A 53 25.31 12.68 5.88
CA PHE A 53 26.06 11.46 5.63
C PHE A 53 25.31 10.22 6.14
N SER A 54 24.52 10.36 7.20
CA SER A 54 23.66 9.32 7.78
C SER A 54 22.40 8.98 6.95
N ILE A 55 21.90 9.91 6.15
CA ILE A 55 20.63 9.77 5.43
C ILE A 55 20.82 9.57 3.93
N SER A 56 21.75 10.31 3.33
CA SER A 56 21.88 10.43 1.88
C SER A 56 22.78 9.34 1.28
N GLU A 57 22.31 8.71 0.20
CA GLU A 57 23.06 7.65 -0.53
C GLU A 57 23.73 8.16 -1.81
N ASN A 58 23.28 9.29 -2.34
CA ASN A 58 23.76 9.87 -3.61
C ASN A 58 24.47 11.20 -3.34
N ILE A 59 25.63 11.13 -2.69
CA ILE A 59 26.48 12.28 -2.34
C ILE A 59 27.96 11.92 -2.51
N TYR A 60 28.80 12.95 -2.64
CA TYR A 60 30.26 12.86 -2.57
C TYR A 60 30.72 13.52 -1.25
N PRO A 61 30.97 12.74 -0.18
CA PRO A 61 31.30 13.29 1.14
C PRO A 61 32.53 14.20 1.17
N VAL A 62 33.59 13.85 0.42
CA VAL A 62 34.79 14.68 0.28
C VAL A 62 34.48 16.02 -0.36
N LEU A 63 33.68 16.02 -1.44
CA LEU A 63 33.28 17.26 -2.11
C LEU A 63 32.48 18.16 -1.16
N ILE A 64 31.59 17.56 -0.36
CA ILE A 64 30.83 18.28 0.67
C ILE A 64 31.77 18.91 1.71
N GLY A 65 32.75 18.16 2.20
CA GLY A 65 33.74 18.66 3.16
C GLY A 65 34.55 19.84 2.63
N ILE A 66 35.04 19.75 1.39
CA ILE A 66 35.83 20.80 0.74
C ILE A 66 34.99 22.07 0.54
N ILE A 67 33.83 21.97 -0.10
CA ILE A 67 32.97 23.14 -0.38
C ILE A 67 32.50 23.77 0.93
N THR A 68 32.08 22.97 1.91
CA THR A 68 31.62 23.48 3.21
C THR A 68 32.73 24.19 3.96
N GLY A 69 33.93 23.60 4.00
CA GLY A 69 35.09 24.18 4.67
C GLY A 69 35.49 25.52 4.07
N THR A 70 35.54 25.62 2.73
CA THR A 70 35.89 26.86 2.03
C THR A 70 34.83 27.95 2.22
N ILE A 71 33.54 27.64 2.01
CA ILE A 71 32.47 28.61 2.18
C ILE A 71 32.42 29.10 3.64
N THR A 72 32.51 28.20 4.62
CA THR A 72 32.44 28.58 6.03
C THR A 72 33.60 29.48 6.43
N ALA A 73 34.83 29.17 5.99
CA ALA A 73 35.99 30.01 6.26
C ALA A 73 35.87 31.38 5.59
N SER A 74 35.39 31.44 4.34
CA SER A 74 35.16 32.70 3.61
C SER A 74 34.11 33.58 4.29
N ILE A 75 32.95 33.02 4.66
CA ILE A 75 31.88 33.77 5.34
C ILE A 75 32.39 34.35 6.66
N ARG A 76 33.12 33.57 7.47
CA ARG A 76 33.67 34.05 8.74
C ARG A 76 34.76 35.11 8.56
N SER A 77 35.61 34.94 7.55
CA SER A 77 36.64 35.93 7.21
C SER A 77 36.03 37.26 6.79
N ILE A 78 34.99 37.23 5.95
CA ILE A 78 34.24 38.43 5.52
C ILE A 78 33.54 39.08 6.72
N GLY A 79 32.87 38.30 7.56
CA GLY A 79 32.21 38.82 8.77
C GLY A 79 33.19 39.55 9.70
N LEU A 80 34.40 39.01 9.87
CA LEU A 80 35.44 39.66 10.66
C LEU A 80 35.90 40.97 10.00
N LEU A 81 36.21 40.95 8.69
CA LEU A 81 36.61 42.14 7.92
C LEU A 81 35.60 43.29 7.99
N MET A 82 34.30 42.98 8.07
CA MET A 82 33.25 43.99 8.22
C MET A 82 33.14 44.55 9.65
N SER A 83 33.56 43.77 10.65
CA SER A 83 33.45 44.14 12.08
C SER A 83 34.71 44.82 12.65
N SER A 84 35.88 44.55 12.07
CA SER A 84 37.17 45.04 12.57
C SER A 84 37.72 46.19 11.72
N SER A 85 38.16 47.28 12.36
CA SER A 85 38.80 48.43 11.71
C SER A 85 40.25 48.20 11.26
N SER A 86 40.84 47.04 11.60
CA SER A 86 42.24 46.72 11.35
C SER A 86 42.37 45.50 10.45
N TYR A 87 42.93 45.69 9.25
CA TYR A 87 43.19 44.63 8.29
C TYR A 87 44.51 43.94 8.61
N SER A 88 44.47 42.80 9.30
CA SER A 88 45.65 41.91 9.39
C SER A 88 45.61 40.87 8.27
N ASN A 89 46.74 40.63 7.59
CA ASN A 89 46.89 39.56 6.59
C ASN A 89 46.62 38.14 7.16
N ASP A 90 46.51 38.00 8.47
CA ASP A 90 46.31 36.73 9.17
C ASP A 90 44.84 36.31 9.32
N ILE A 91 43.87 37.11 8.86
CA ILE A 91 42.43 36.80 8.99
C ILE A 91 42.08 35.45 8.35
N ILE A 92 42.67 35.16 7.18
CA ILE A 92 42.43 33.88 6.48
C ILE A 92 43.02 32.72 7.31
N MET A 93 44.22 32.89 7.86
CA MET A 93 44.88 31.88 8.68
C MET A 93 44.11 31.57 9.98
N GLN A 94 43.34 32.53 10.51
CA GLN A 94 42.52 32.36 11.70
C GLN A 94 41.37 31.35 11.52
N PHE A 95 40.81 31.25 10.31
CA PHE A 95 39.66 30.39 10.00
C PHE A 95 40.00 29.12 9.21
N MET A 96 41.25 28.99 8.72
CA MET A 96 41.76 27.76 8.10
C MET A 96 41.57 26.49 8.94
N PRO A 97 41.76 26.49 10.27
CA PRO A 97 41.54 25.28 11.09
C PRO A 97 40.12 24.74 11.00
N ALA A 98 39.11 25.63 10.88
CA ALA A 98 37.72 25.22 10.71
C ALA A 98 37.44 24.64 9.32
N ALA A 99 38.16 25.07 8.28
CA ALA A 99 38.08 24.45 6.96
C ALA A 99 38.67 23.03 6.97
N ILE A 100 39.79 22.84 7.67
CA ILE A 100 40.44 21.54 7.86
C ILE A 100 39.48 20.55 8.56
N PHE A 101 38.75 21.00 9.58
CA PHE A 101 37.72 20.19 10.24
C PHE A 101 36.74 19.57 9.24
N TYR A 102 36.12 20.38 8.38
CA TYR A 102 35.10 19.89 7.42
C TYR A 102 35.70 19.00 6.33
N ILE A 103 36.93 19.28 5.89
CA ILE A 103 37.63 18.45 4.91
C ILE A 103 37.89 17.05 5.48
N ILE A 104 38.42 16.97 6.71
CA ILE A 104 38.66 15.69 7.39
C ILE A 104 37.34 14.95 7.62
N TYR A 105 36.30 15.66 8.03
CA TYR A 105 34.97 15.08 8.21
C TYR A 105 34.44 14.46 6.90
N GLY A 106 34.64 15.13 5.77
CA GLY A 106 34.28 14.62 4.43
C GLY A 106 35.04 13.36 4.02
N ILE A 107 36.34 13.29 4.33
CA ILE A 107 37.17 12.09 4.08
C ILE A 107 36.63 10.90 4.90
N LEU A 108 36.43 11.10 6.20
CA LEU A 108 35.87 10.09 7.11
C LEU A 108 34.46 9.65 6.67
N GLY A 109 33.63 10.59 6.20
CA GLY A 109 32.31 10.32 5.63
C GLY A 109 32.34 9.37 4.43
N THR A 110 33.42 9.38 3.64
CA THR A 110 33.57 8.44 2.51
C THR A 110 33.78 7.01 3.00
N ILE A 111 34.65 6.82 3.99
CA ILE A 111 34.88 5.52 4.65
C ILE A 111 33.57 5.01 5.27
N PHE A 112 32.79 5.90 5.89
CA PHE A 112 31.48 5.57 6.43
C PHE A 112 30.49 5.14 5.35
N SER A 113 30.40 5.90 4.26
CA SER A 113 29.49 5.61 3.15
C SER A 113 29.74 4.25 2.49
N LEU A 114 31.01 3.83 2.42
CA LEU A 114 31.42 2.53 1.85
C LEU A 114 31.06 1.35 2.77
N THR A 115 30.98 1.55 4.08
CA THR A 115 30.74 0.49 5.07
C THR A 115 29.33 0.48 5.66
N ARG A 116 28.43 1.34 5.14
CA ARG A 116 27.07 1.60 5.66
C ARG A 116 26.09 0.41 5.55
N ARG A 117 26.29 -0.48 4.57
CA ARG A 117 25.23 -1.34 4.02
C ARG A 117 24.65 -2.40 4.97
N ASN A 118 25.26 -2.65 6.15
CA ASN A 118 24.81 -3.72 7.07
C ASN A 118 25.12 -3.47 8.56
N LYS A 119 25.30 -2.22 9.00
CA LYS A 119 25.75 -1.93 10.38
C LYS A 119 24.62 -1.54 11.33
N SER A 120 24.72 -1.97 12.59
CA SER A 120 23.75 -1.65 13.65
C SER A 120 23.79 -0.17 14.04
N ILE A 121 22.74 0.30 14.74
CA ILE A 121 22.65 1.68 15.24
C ILE A 121 23.85 2.07 16.12
N ILE A 122 24.40 1.10 16.86
CA ILE A 122 25.55 1.27 17.74
C ILE A 122 26.80 1.63 16.93
N HIS A 123 27.01 1.00 15.78
CA HIS A 123 28.14 1.31 14.91
C HIS A 123 28.06 2.71 14.32
N LEU A 124 26.86 3.19 13.99
CA LEU A 124 26.65 4.57 13.55
C LEU A 124 27.05 5.55 14.67
N TYR A 125 26.56 5.33 15.88
CA TYR A 125 26.86 6.17 17.05
C TYR A 125 28.37 6.24 17.32
N LEU A 126 29.05 5.10 17.38
CA LEU A 126 30.50 5.03 17.59
C LEU A 126 31.31 5.68 16.46
N SER A 127 30.83 5.61 15.21
CA SER A 127 31.49 6.25 14.07
C SER A 127 31.37 7.77 14.16
N LEU A 128 30.18 8.30 14.50
CA LEU A 128 29.97 9.75 14.65
C LEU A 128 30.82 10.35 15.78
N ILE A 129 30.92 9.66 16.93
CA ILE A 129 31.81 10.07 18.03
C ILE A 129 33.27 10.11 17.56
N SER A 130 33.74 9.02 16.93
CA SER A 130 35.11 8.93 16.42
C SER A 130 35.42 10.05 15.42
N PHE A 131 34.47 10.38 14.55
CA PHE A 131 34.66 11.42 13.54
C PHE A 131 34.80 12.80 14.18
N ASP A 132 33.91 13.14 15.12
CA ASP A 132 33.97 14.44 15.79
C ASP A 132 35.26 14.59 16.61
N ILE A 133 35.69 13.53 17.30
CA ILE A 133 36.97 13.53 18.04
C ILE A 133 38.14 13.76 17.07
N ILE A 134 38.24 13.00 15.97
CA ILE A 134 39.35 13.12 15.00
C ILE A 134 39.38 14.51 14.36
N CYS A 135 38.22 15.07 14.01
CA CYS A 135 38.17 16.37 13.34
C CYS A 135 38.55 17.51 14.31
N ASN A 136 38.03 17.49 15.55
CA ASN A 136 38.38 18.53 16.53
C ASN A 136 39.84 18.43 17.01
N THR A 137 40.40 17.23 17.13
CA THR A 137 41.82 17.08 17.50
C THR A 137 42.73 17.63 16.40
N ALA A 138 42.43 17.34 15.13
CA ALA A 138 43.15 17.92 14.01
C ALA A 138 43.05 19.45 13.97
N GLU A 139 41.85 20.01 14.22
CA GLU A 139 41.66 21.46 14.29
C GLU A 139 42.50 22.10 15.41
N ILE A 140 42.52 21.52 16.61
CA ILE A 140 43.24 22.07 17.77
C ILE A 140 44.76 21.98 17.59
N LEU A 141 45.25 20.94 16.93
CA LEU A 141 46.68 20.81 16.60
C LEU A 141 47.12 21.96 15.69
N VAL A 142 46.33 22.33 14.68
CA VAL A 142 46.64 23.47 13.80
C VAL A 142 46.55 24.80 14.57
N ARG A 143 45.66 24.91 15.55
CA ARG A 143 45.53 26.11 16.40
C ARG A 143 46.62 26.23 17.47
N ASN A 144 47.45 25.21 17.70
CA ASN A 144 48.41 25.13 18.82
C ASN A 144 47.76 25.38 20.20
N MET A 145 46.48 25.02 20.37
CA MET A 145 45.68 25.29 21.58
C MET A 145 45.48 24.03 22.45
N PHE A 146 46.50 23.18 22.54
CA PHE A 146 46.40 21.91 23.24
C PHE A 146 46.36 22.10 24.76
N SER A 147 45.29 21.63 25.41
CA SER A 147 45.22 21.51 26.86
C SER A 147 44.33 20.33 27.27
N ILE A 148 44.58 19.78 28.46
CA ILE A 148 43.76 18.70 29.05
C ILE A 148 42.30 19.14 29.21
N SER A 149 42.06 20.41 29.52
CA SER A 149 40.70 20.95 29.61
C SER A 149 39.98 20.95 28.25
N THR A 150 40.70 21.24 27.17
CA THR A 150 40.15 21.23 25.80
C THR A 150 39.74 19.83 25.39
N ILE A 151 40.53 18.80 25.71
CA ILE A 151 40.21 17.39 25.39
C ILE A 151 38.91 16.95 26.06
N LYS A 152 38.71 17.30 27.34
CA LYS A 152 37.46 16.97 28.07
C LYS A 152 36.24 17.59 27.37
N VAL A 153 36.34 18.84 26.92
CA VAL A 153 35.26 19.52 26.19
C VAL A 153 34.99 18.85 24.85
N ILE A 154 36.01 18.41 24.10
CA ILE A 154 35.83 17.67 22.83
C ILE A 154 35.06 16.38 23.05
N ILE A 155 35.44 15.59 24.06
CA ILE A 155 34.80 14.29 24.33
C ILE A 155 33.32 14.50 24.68
N VAL A 156 33.01 15.43 25.60
CA VAL A 156 31.63 15.72 26.00
C VAL A 156 30.80 16.24 24.83
N THR A 157 31.36 17.15 24.04
CA THR A 157 30.65 17.72 22.88
C THR A 157 30.42 16.68 21.79
N ALA A 158 31.38 15.78 21.53
CA ALA A 158 31.22 14.66 20.60
C ALA A 158 30.11 13.70 21.03
N LEU A 159 30.02 13.36 22.32
CA LEU A 159 28.95 12.51 22.85
C LEU A 159 27.57 13.16 22.67
N VAL A 160 27.43 14.44 23.04
CA VAL A 160 26.17 15.17 22.90
C VAL A 160 25.74 15.29 21.44
N ARG A 161 26.67 15.65 20.54
CA ARG A 161 26.35 15.77 19.10
C ARG A 161 25.99 14.43 18.48
N ALA A 162 26.73 13.37 18.79
CA ALA A 162 26.41 12.03 18.31
C ALA A 162 25.03 11.58 18.80
N PHE A 163 24.65 11.92 20.04
CA PHE A 163 23.32 11.61 20.57
C PHE A 163 22.22 12.31 19.78
N ILE A 164 22.37 13.62 19.54
CA ILE A 164 21.40 14.40 18.75
C ILE A 164 21.29 13.84 17.32
N GLN A 165 22.43 13.57 16.67
CA GLN A 165 22.47 13.02 15.32
C GLN A 165 21.83 11.63 15.24
N CYS A 166 22.10 10.74 16.18
CA CYS A 166 21.50 9.40 16.20
C CYS A 166 20.00 9.44 16.45
N SER A 167 19.53 10.28 17.39
CA SER A 167 18.10 10.45 17.67
C SER A 167 17.35 10.96 16.43
N ALA A 168 17.87 12.00 15.76
CA ALA A 168 17.27 12.51 14.52
C ALA A 168 17.32 11.48 13.39
N PHE A 169 18.38 10.69 13.26
CA PHE A 169 18.44 9.59 12.30
C PHE A 169 17.42 8.48 12.58
N LEU A 170 17.19 8.12 13.85
CA LEU A 170 16.18 7.14 14.25
C LEU A 170 14.77 7.61 13.90
N ILE A 171 14.44 8.87 14.18
CA ILE A 171 13.15 9.47 13.82
C ILE A 171 12.95 9.41 12.30
N TYR A 172 13.94 9.83 11.52
CA TYR A 172 13.88 9.73 10.05
C TYR A 172 13.68 8.28 9.57
N LYS A 173 14.40 7.32 10.14
CA LYS A 173 14.27 5.90 9.79
C LYS A 173 12.87 5.37 10.11
N TYR A 174 12.33 5.73 11.27
CA TYR A 174 10.98 5.34 11.69
C TYR A 174 9.92 5.90 10.74
N GLN A 175 9.98 7.20 10.42
CA GLN A 175 9.06 7.83 9.47
C GLN A 175 9.12 7.17 8.08
N LYS A 176 10.33 6.91 7.57
CA LYS A 176 10.50 6.25 6.26
C LYS A 176 9.92 4.83 6.25
N LEU A 177 10.10 4.07 7.33
CA LEU A 177 9.51 2.74 7.47
C LEU A 177 7.98 2.82 7.54
N TYR A 178 7.44 3.76 8.33
CA TYR A 178 6.00 3.96 8.47
C TYR A 178 5.33 4.30 7.13
N ILE A 179 5.88 5.25 6.37
CA ILE A 179 5.38 5.62 5.03
C ILE A 179 5.42 4.41 4.09
N LYS A 180 6.51 3.64 4.11
CA LYS A 180 6.64 2.43 3.28
C LYS A 180 5.57 1.39 3.62
N THR A 181 5.24 1.21 4.89
CA THR A 181 4.17 0.30 5.33
C THR A 181 2.80 0.77 4.83
N LEU A 182 2.50 2.07 4.93
CA LEU A 182 1.26 2.65 4.41
C LEU A 182 1.12 2.48 2.89
N GLU A 183 2.19 2.74 2.12
CA GLU A 183 2.19 2.51 0.67
C GLU A 183 1.98 1.04 0.32
N HIS A 184 2.60 0.12 1.07
CA HIS A 184 2.37 -1.31 0.88
C HIS A 184 0.91 -1.66 1.15
N GLN A 185 0.32 -1.21 2.25
CA GLN A 185 -1.10 -1.45 2.55
C GLN A 185 -2.02 -0.95 1.44
N LYS A 186 -1.79 0.26 0.94
CA LYS A 186 -2.56 0.80 -0.19
C LYS A 186 -2.45 -0.08 -1.45
N ARG A 187 -1.24 -0.50 -1.81
CA ARG A 187 -1.01 -1.41 -2.96
C ARG A 187 -1.65 -2.77 -2.75
N TYR A 188 -1.63 -3.31 -1.53
CA TYR A 188 -2.32 -4.57 -1.20
C TYR A 188 -3.83 -4.44 -1.36
N ALA A 189 -4.44 -3.33 -0.91
CA ALA A 189 -5.87 -3.08 -1.10
C ALA A 189 -6.24 -2.95 -2.59
N GLU A 190 -5.45 -2.23 -3.38
CA GLU A 190 -5.63 -2.11 -4.84
C GLU A 190 -5.51 -3.48 -5.54
N LEU A 191 -4.54 -4.32 -5.13
CA LEU A 191 -4.36 -5.67 -5.66
C LEU A 191 -5.55 -6.56 -5.32
N ASN A 192 -6.05 -6.53 -4.08
CA ASN A 192 -7.22 -7.32 -3.68
C ASN A 192 -8.46 -6.93 -4.48
N LEU A 193 -8.70 -5.63 -4.70
CA LEU A 193 -9.79 -5.17 -5.58
C LEU A 193 -9.63 -5.67 -7.02
N MET A 194 -8.41 -5.65 -7.55
CA MET A 194 -8.12 -6.16 -8.89
C MET A 194 -8.40 -7.67 -8.97
N VAL A 195 -7.97 -8.43 -7.97
CA VAL A 195 -8.24 -9.87 -7.86
C VAL A 195 -9.73 -10.16 -7.79
N SER A 196 -10.51 -9.44 -6.97
CA SER A 196 -11.98 -9.60 -6.92
C SER A 196 -12.64 -9.31 -8.27
N LYS A 197 -12.21 -8.28 -8.99
CA LYS A 197 -12.72 -7.99 -10.35
C LYS A 197 -12.39 -9.11 -11.32
N ILE A 198 -11.15 -9.63 -11.27
CA ILE A 198 -10.72 -10.76 -12.10
C ILE A 198 -11.57 -12.01 -11.80
N TYR A 199 -11.90 -12.27 -10.53
CA TYR A 199 -12.80 -13.38 -10.17
C TYR A 199 -14.21 -13.19 -10.71
N ALA A 200 -14.76 -11.97 -10.66
CA ALA A 200 -16.06 -11.67 -11.25
C ALA A 200 -16.05 -11.93 -12.77
N GLU A 201 -15.03 -11.46 -13.47
CA GLU A 201 -14.87 -11.72 -14.92
C GLU A 201 -14.65 -13.21 -15.23
N ALA A 202 -13.89 -13.92 -14.40
CA ALA A 202 -13.70 -15.36 -14.52
C ALA A 202 -15.02 -16.11 -14.33
N PHE A 203 -15.84 -15.69 -13.37
CA PHE A 203 -17.17 -16.25 -13.17
C PHE A 203 -18.07 -16.04 -14.41
N TYR A 204 -18.08 -14.84 -15.00
CA TYR A 204 -18.82 -14.59 -16.25
C TYR A 204 -18.31 -15.43 -17.42
N LEU A 205 -16.99 -15.62 -17.54
CA LEU A 205 -16.40 -16.50 -18.55
C LEU A 205 -16.82 -17.97 -18.33
N GLN A 206 -16.86 -18.44 -17.09
CA GLN A 206 -17.31 -19.80 -16.77
C GLN A 206 -18.80 -19.97 -17.08
N LYS A 207 -19.62 -18.96 -16.76
CA LYS A 207 -21.03 -18.93 -17.14
C LYS A 207 -21.20 -18.97 -18.66
N SER A 208 -20.46 -18.13 -19.39
CA SER A 208 -20.47 -18.12 -20.86
C SER A 208 -20.06 -19.49 -21.42
N THR A 209 -19.06 -20.16 -20.84
CA THR A 209 -18.69 -21.53 -21.20
C THR A 209 -19.85 -22.52 -21.02
N ASN A 210 -20.64 -22.39 -19.95
CA ASN A 210 -21.83 -23.23 -19.73
C ASN A 210 -22.96 -22.91 -20.72
N ASP A 211 -23.23 -21.64 -21.01
CA ASP A 211 -24.23 -21.24 -22.00
C ASP A 211 -23.85 -21.76 -23.40
N LEU A 212 -22.56 -21.70 -23.76
CA LEU A 212 -22.04 -22.28 -25.00
C LEU A 212 -22.20 -23.79 -25.06
N ASN A 213 -22.09 -24.51 -23.93
CA ASN A 213 -22.39 -25.95 -23.88
C ASN A 213 -23.87 -26.23 -24.19
N THR A 214 -24.78 -25.40 -23.67
CA THR A 214 -26.21 -25.51 -23.94
C THR A 214 -26.51 -25.26 -25.42
N ILE A 215 -26.00 -24.15 -25.99
CA ILE A 215 -26.15 -23.82 -27.41
C ILE A 215 -25.59 -24.94 -28.28
N MET A 216 -24.41 -25.47 -27.94
CA MET A 216 -23.81 -26.59 -28.67
C MET A 216 -24.70 -27.83 -28.65
N ARG A 217 -25.31 -28.17 -27.51
CA ARG A 217 -26.24 -29.31 -27.37
C ARG A 217 -27.51 -29.10 -28.19
N GLU A 218 -28.10 -27.91 -28.15
CA GLU A 218 -29.30 -27.58 -28.92
C GLU A 218 -29.04 -27.57 -30.42
N ALA A 219 -27.93 -26.98 -30.85
CA ALA A 219 -27.50 -26.99 -32.24
C ALA A 219 -27.25 -28.42 -32.75
N TYR A 220 -26.68 -29.30 -31.92
CA TYR A 220 -26.49 -30.71 -32.26
C TYR A 220 -27.83 -31.46 -32.37
N ASN A 221 -28.78 -31.20 -31.46
CA ASN A 221 -30.12 -31.78 -31.55
C ASN A 221 -30.87 -31.32 -32.80
N LEU A 222 -30.76 -30.03 -33.17
CA LEU A 222 -31.34 -29.49 -34.40
C LEU A 222 -30.75 -30.12 -35.65
N TYR A 223 -29.44 -30.40 -35.64
CA TYR A 223 -28.76 -31.16 -36.69
C TYR A 223 -29.33 -32.57 -36.82
N GLU A 224 -29.45 -33.32 -35.71
CA GLU A 224 -29.99 -34.69 -35.74
C GLU A 224 -31.46 -34.73 -36.18
N MET A 225 -32.29 -33.78 -35.77
CA MET A 225 -33.71 -33.71 -36.15
C MET A 225 -33.94 -33.33 -37.62
N ASN A 226 -33.00 -32.64 -38.27
CA ASN A 226 -33.15 -32.12 -39.63
C ASN A 226 -32.10 -32.70 -40.59
N LYS A 227 -31.62 -33.92 -40.32
CA LYS A 227 -30.57 -34.59 -41.10
C LYS A 227 -30.90 -34.66 -42.60
N ASP A 228 -32.18 -34.78 -42.94
CA ASP A 228 -32.69 -34.90 -44.30
C ASP A 228 -32.79 -33.55 -45.05
N LYS A 229 -32.65 -32.41 -44.35
CA LYS A 229 -32.67 -31.06 -44.91
C LYS A 229 -31.26 -30.48 -44.91
N GLU A 230 -30.54 -30.71 -46.00
CA GLU A 230 -29.11 -30.43 -46.16
C GLU A 230 -28.70 -28.99 -45.76
N GLU A 231 -29.50 -27.97 -46.12
CA GLU A 231 -29.17 -26.58 -45.77
C GLU A 231 -29.29 -26.28 -44.27
N PHE A 232 -30.30 -26.84 -43.60
CA PHE A 232 -30.55 -26.62 -42.17
C PHE A 232 -29.58 -27.42 -41.30
N SER A 233 -29.29 -28.67 -41.68
CA SER A 233 -28.33 -29.50 -40.95
C SER A 233 -26.92 -28.91 -40.99
N VAL A 234 -26.47 -28.39 -42.14
CA VAL A 234 -25.16 -27.72 -42.26
C VAL A 234 -25.08 -26.45 -41.41
N LYS A 235 -26.15 -25.64 -41.36
CA LYS A 235 -26.21 -24.44 -40.51
C LYS A 235 -26.23 -24.76 -39.01
N ALA A 236 -26.94 -25.80 -38.59
CA ALA A 236 -26.96 -26.25 -37.20
C ALA A 236 -25.59 -26.80 -36.75
N LEU A 237 -24.92 -27.57 -37.62
CA LEU A 237 -23.60 -28.10 -37.35
C LEU A 237 -22.54 -27.00 -37.25
N SER A 238 -22.57 -25.99 -38.13
CA SER A 238 -21.64 -24.86 -38.06
C SER A 238 -21.84 -23.99 -36.81
N LEU A 239 -23.09 -23.83 -36.35
CA LEU A 239 -23.40 -23.16 -35.08
C LEU A 239 -22.80 -23.91 -33.88
N ALA A 240 -22.92 -25.24 -33.85
CA ALA A 240 -22.32 -26.06 -32.80
C ALA A 240 -20.78 -25.95 -32.80
N GLN A 241 -20.15 -25.93 -33.98
CA GLN A 241 -18.71 -25.76 -34.14
C GLN A 241 -18.23 -24.39 -33.64
N ASN A 242 -18.91 -23.31 -34.03
CA ASN A 242 -18.58 -21.95 -33.58
C ASN A 242 -18.70 -21.81 -32.05
N ALA A 243 -19.77 -22.35 -31.46
CA ALA A 243 -19.94 -22.36 -30.00
C ALA A 243 -18.81 -23.14 -29.29
N HIS A 244 -18.38 -24.26 -29.87
CA HIS A 244 -17.28 -25.06 -29.35
C HIS A 244 -15.93 -24.31 -29.38
N GLU A 245 -15.65 -23.55 -30.44
CA GLU A 245 -14.41 -22.76 -30.55
C GLU A 245 -14.36 -21.62 -29.54
N ILE A 246 -15.46 -20.88 -29.36
CA ILE A 246 -15.55 -19.79 -28.37
C ILE A 246 -15.35 -20.36 -26.96
N ARG A 247 -15.97 -21.50 -26.65
CA ARG A 247 -15.83 -22.17 -25.36
C ARG A 247 -14.37 -22.52 -25.06
N LYS A 248 -13.68 -23.12 -26.05
CA LYS A 248 -12.26 -23.49 -25.92
C LYS A 248 -11.37 -22.27 -25.64
N ASN A 249 -11.71 -21.10 -26.20
CA ASN A 249 -11.00 -19.85 -25.91
C ASN A 249 -11.27 -19.35 -24.48
N ASN A 250 -12.52 -19.38 -24.02
CA ASN A 250 -12.84 -19.04 -22.62
C ASN A 250 -12.11 -19.94 -21.61
N ASP A 251 -12.04 -21.25 -21.87
CA ASP A 251 -11.31 -22.20 -21.01
C ASP A 251 -9.80 -21.91 -20.94
N ARG A 252 -9.21 -21.38 -22.03
CA ARG A 252 -7.80 -20.94 -22.03
C ARG A 252 -7.62 -19.69 -21.18
N VAL A 253 -8.51 -18.71 -21.29
CA VAL A 253 -8.47 -17.48 -20.48
C VAL A 253 -8.62 -17.81 -19.00
N LEU A 254 -9.59 -18.67 -18.64
CA LEU A 254 -9.81 -19.13 -17.27
C LEU A 254 -8.58 -19.81 -16.67
N ARG A 255 -7.91 -20.69 -17.42
CA ARG A 255 -6.66 -21.31 -16.96
C ARG A 255 -5.56 -20.28 -16.73
N GLY A 256 -5.44 -19.27 -17.59
CA GLY A 256 -4.49 -18.17 -17.43
C GLY A 256 -4.78 -17.31 -16.19
N ILE A 257 -6.06 -16.99 -15.94
CA ILE A 257 -6.50 -16.27 -14.75
C ILE A 257 -6.15 -17.06 -13.49
N ASN A 258 -6.52 -18.33 -13.42
CA ASN A 258 -6.28 -19.17 -12.25
C ASN A 258 -4.78 -19.29 -11.92
N GLN A 259 -3.91 -19.38 -12.94
CA GLN A 259 -2.45 -19.41 -12.72
C GLN A 259 -1.88 -18.10 -12.16
N LEU A 260 -2.43 -16.94 -12.57
CA LEU A 260 -1.99 -15.64 -12.05
C LEU A 260 -2.46 -15.41 -10.62
N VAL A 261 -3.67 -15.89 -10.30
CA VAL A 261 -4.30 -15.72 -8.99
C VAL A 261 -3.72 -16.68 -7.94
N GLN A 262 -3.37 -17.91 -8.30
CA GLN A 262 -2.68 -18.85 -7.40
C GLN A 262 -1.34 -18.30 -6.86
N ASN A 263 -0.72 -17.33 -7.56
CA ASN A 263 0.49 -16.66 -7.06
C ASN A 263 0.20 -15.58 -5.99
N VAL A 264 -1.06 -15.15 -5.84
CA VAL A 264 -1.54 -14.19 -4.83
C VAL A 264 -2.10 -14.92 -3.59
N GLU A 265 -2.55 -16.17 -3.75
CA GLU A 265 -3.06 -17.08 -2.70
C GLU A 265 -1.97 -17.56 -1.71
N LYS A 266 -1.35 -16.65 -0.95
CA LYS A 266 -0.57 -17.01 0.25
C LYS A 266 -1.32 -16.83 1.57
N ALA A 267 -2.51 -16.24 1.56
CA ALA A 267 -3.41 -16.23 2.72
C ALA A 267 -4.33 -17.45 2.61
N GLU A 268 -3.97 -18.51 3.33
CA GLU A 268 -4.72 -19.77 3.36
C GLU A 268 -6.06 -19.64 4.12
N TYR A 269 -6.21 -18.56 4.90
CA TYR A 269 -7.43 -18.22 5.65
C TYR A 269 -7.57 -16.69 5.75
N MET A 270 -8.81 -16.20 5.95
CA MET A 270 -9.13 -14.81 6.26
C MET A 270 -10.12 -14.76 7.43
N SER A 271 -9.98 -13.81 8.36
CA SER A 271 -10.93 -13.69 9.46
C SER A 271 -12.27 -13.09 8.99
N MET A 272 -13.37 -13.44 9.66
CA MET A 272 -14.67 -12.86 9.34
C MET A 272 -14.71 -11.35 9.57
N SER A 273 -14.01 -10.87 10.60
CA SER A 273 -13.86 -9.44 10.85
C SER A 273 -13.21 -8.69 9.67
N GLU A 274 -12.21 -9.29 9.03
CA GLU A 274 -11.58 -8.76 7.82
C GLU A 274 -12.54 -8.77 6.63
N ILE A 275 -13.29 -9.86 6.44
CA ILE A 275 -14.33 -9.96 5.41
C ILE A 275 -15.37 -8.85 5.58
N PHE A 276 -15.93 -8.69 6.78
CA PHE A 276 -16.90 -7.64 7.10
C PHE A 276 -16.33 -6.24 6.89
N CYS A 277 -15.08 -5.99 7.28
CA CYS A 277 -14.44 -4.70 7.05
C CYS A 277 -14.38 -4.37 5.56
N ILE A 278 -13.94 -5.32 4.73
CA ILE A 278 -13.81 -5.13 3.29
C ILE A 278 -15.18 -4.92 2.63
N ILE A 279 -16.18 -5.71 3.01
CA ILE A 279 -17.55 -5.58 2.48
C ILE A 279 -18.14 -4.23 2.90
N SER A 280 -18.03 -3.87 4.18
CA SER A 280 -18.51 -2.59 4.70
C SER A 280 -17.94 -1.40 3.94
N ASP A 281 -16.63 -1.38 3.69
CA ASP A 281 -15.97 -0.31 2.93
C ASP A 281 -16.47 -0.23 1.49
N ASN A 282 -16.69 -1.37 0.84
CA ASN A 282 -17.20 -1.42 -0.53
C ASN A 282 -18.67 -1.00 -0.61
N THR A 283 -19.50 -1.49 0.31
CA THR A 283 -20.93 -1.13 0.40
C THR A 283 -21.10 0.36 0.65
N LYS A 284 -20.29 0.96 1.54
CA LYS A 284 -20.35 2.41 1.80
C LYS A 284 -20.13 3.22 0.52
N ARG A 285 -19.13 2.85 -0.29
CA ARG A 285 -18.88 3.50 -1.60
C ARG A 285 -20.04 3.32 -2.56
N GLN A 286 -20.72 2.18 -2.54
CA GLN A 286 -21.89 1.93 -3.39
C GLN A 286 -23.09 2.79 -2.96
N ILE A 287 -23.35 2.90 -1.66
CA ILE A 287 -24.41 3.76 -1.11
C ILE A 287 -24.13 5.23 -1.48
N ASP A 288 -22.89 5.70 -1.30
CA ASP A 288 -22.46 7.05 -1.68
C ASP A 288 -22.71 7.34 -3.17
N ASN A 289 -22.52 6.35 -4.05
CA ASN A 289 -22.77 6.50 -5.49
C ASN A 289 -24.26 6.61 -5.86
N VAL A 290 -25.15 6.04 -5.03
CA VAL A 290 -26.60 6.01 -5.27
C VAL A 290 -27.31 7.22 -4.63
N ASN A 291 -26.58 8.12 -3.96
CA ASN A 291 -27.12 9.31 -3.27
C ASN A 291 -28.28 8.96 -2.29
N SER A 292 -28.18 7.83 -1.60
CA SER A 292 -29.20 7.35 -0.66
C SER A 292 -28.69 7.37 0.79
N ASN A 293 -29.56 7.71 1.74
CA ASN A 293 -29.25 7.72 3.18
C ASN A 293 -29.38 6.32 3.81
N ILE A 294 -28.78 5.30 3.19
CA ILE A 294 -28.88 3.93 3.70
C ILE A 294 -27.87 3.72 4.83
N PHE A 295 -28.33 3.25 5.98
CA PHE A 295 -27.49 2.88 7.12
C PHE A 295 -27.18 1.38 7.09
N ILE A 296 -25.90 1.00 7.03
CA ILE A 296 -25.49 -0.40 7.14
C ILE A 296 -24.77 -0.68 8.45
N LYS A 297 -25.14 -1.78 9.11
CA LYS A 297 -24.53 -2.22 10.37
C LYS A 297 -24.08 -3.67 10.28
N PHE A 298 -22.80 -3.90 10.57
CA PHE A 298 -22.23 -5.23 10.73
C PHE A 298 -22.09 -5.58 12.21
N LYS A 299 -22.52 -6.78 12.60
CA LYS A 299 -22.32 -7.32 13.95
C LYS A 299 -21.75 -8.74 13.83
N LEU A 300 -20.70 -9.02 14.59
CA LEU A 300 -20.10 -10.33 14.68
C LEU A 300 -20.07 -10.73 16.16
N GLU A 301 -20.56 -11.93 16.49
CA GLU A 301 -20.54 -12.40 17.89
C GLU A 301 -19.17 -12.95 18.28
N GLU A 302 -18.57 -13.77 17.42
CA GLU A 302 -17.23 -14.32 17.57
C GLU A 302 -16.49 -14.26 16.23
N ASP A 303 -15.17 -14.03 16.25
CA ASP A 303 -14.36 -13.96 15.04
C ASP A 303 -13.69 -15.31 14.74
N TYR A 304 -13.62 -15.66 13.46
CA TYR A 304 -13.18 -16.97 12.99
C TYR A 304 -12.51 -16.88 11.63
N SER A 305 -11.55 -17.78 11.41
CA SER A 305 -10.79 -17.89 10.16
C SER A 305 -11.48 -18.79 9.16
N ILE A 306 -11.69 -18.27 7.94
CA ILE A 306 -12.35 -18.94 6.83
C ILE A 306 -11.33 -19.22 5.73
N LYS A 307 -11.24 -20.46 5.27
CA LYS A 307 -10.39 -20.89 4.15
C LYS A 307 -11.01 -20.51 2.82
N ARG A 308 -12.30 -20.79 2.65
CA ARG A 308 -13.08 -20.49 1.43
C ARG A 308 -13.74 -19.11 1.49
N TYR A 309 -12.99 -18.10 1.92
CA TYR A 309 -13.53 -16.76 2.18
C TYR A 309 -14.12 -16.09 0.93
N TYR A 310 -13.65 -16.45 -0.27
CA TYR A 310 -14.21 -15.96 -1.53
C TYR A 310 -15.68 -16.32 -1.72
N ASP A 311 -16.10 -17.53 -1.32
CA ASP A 311 -17.49 -17.96 -1.45
C ASP A 311 -18.39 -17.15 -0.50
N ILE A 312 -17.89 -16.89 0.72
CA ILE A 312 -18.56 -16.04 1.72
C ILE A 312 -18.70 -14.61 1.21
N PHE A 313 -17.63 -14.05 0.61
CA PHE A 313 -17.68 -12.74 -0.04
C PHE A 313 -18.75 -12.67 -1.12
N ALA A 314 -18.79 -13.67 -2.00
CA ALA A 314 -19.74 -13.71 -3.09
C ALA A 314 -21.18 -13.80 -2.57
N ILE A 315 -21.43 -14.60 -1.54
CA ILE A 315 -22.75 -14.73 -0.91
C ILE A 315 -23.18 -13.38 -0.31
N LEU A 316 -22.38 -12.82 0.59
CA LEU A 316 -22.72 -11.58 1.28
C LEU A 316 -22.87 -10.40 0.33
N ASN A 317 -21.98 -10.26 -0.66
CA ASN A 317 -22.05 -9.16 -1.63
C ASN A 317 -23.35 -9.21 -2.45
N ASN A 318 -23.81 -10.41 -2.87
CA ASN A 318 -25.08 -10.55 -3.59
C ASN A 318 -26.28 -10.17 -2.71
N LEU A 319 -26.31 -10.65 -1.46
CA LEU A 319 -27.40 -10.34 -0.54
C LEU A 319 -27.46 -8.86 -0.16
N ILE A 320 -26.30 -8.24 0.07
CA ILE A 320 -26.19 -6.82 0.43
C ILE A 320 -26.55 -5.92 -0.76
N ILE A 321 -26.12 -6.24 -1.98
CA ILE A 321 -26.54 -5.48 -3.17
C ILE A 321 -28.05 -5.57 -3.36
N ASN A 322 -28.65 -6.75 -3.20
CA ASN A 322 -30.09 -6.92 -3.26
C ASN A 322 -30.82 -6.04 -2.23
N ALA A 323 -30.28 -5.94 -1.01
CA ALA A 323 -30.78 -5.09 0.06
C ALA A 323 -30.64 -3.59 -0.27
N ILE A 324 -29.48 -3.14 -0.76
CA ILE A 324 -29.25 -1.74 -1.18
C ILE A 324 -30.27 -1.34 -2.25
N GLU A 325 -30.45 -2.19 -3.26
CA GLU A 325 -31.40 -1.94 -4.34
C GLU A 325 -32.87 -1.97 -3.90
N ALA A 326 -33.20 -2.64 -2.79
CA ALA A 326 -34.55 -2.67 -2.21
C ALA A 326 -34.80 -1.52 -1.22
N CYS A 327 -33.75 -0.84 -0.79
CA CYS A 327 -33.79 0.27 0.16
C CYS A 327 -33.94 1.60 -0.57
N SER A 328 -34.77 2.50 -0.03
CA SER A 328 -34.88 3.87 -0.50
C SER A 328 -35.02 4.83 0.68
N GLY A 329 -34.25 5.93 0.72
CA GLY A 329 -34.26 6.85 1.86
C GLY A 329 -33.48 6.34 3.09
N ASP A 330 -33.97 6.63 4.29
CA ASP A 330 -33.33 6.38 5.60
C ASP A 330 -33.42 4.90 6.07
N ASN A 331 -33.31 3.97 5.13
CA ASN A 331 -33.44 2.54 5.36
C ASN A 331 -32.17 1.95 6.01
N MET A 332 -32.32 0.80 6.68
CA MET A 332 -31.27 0.12 7.42
C MET A 332 -31.05 -1.29 6.88
N ILE A 333 -29.78 -1.65 6.69
CA ILE A 333 -29.31 -2.99 6.37
C ILE A 333 -28.49 -3.50 7.55
N ASN A 334 -28.85 -4.68 8.06
CA ASN A 334 -28.14 -5.36 9.13
C ASN A 334 -27.50 -6.64 8.58
N VAL A 335 -26.21 -6.83 8.89
CA VAL A 335 -25.46 -8.04 8.57
C VAL A 335 -24.91 -8.61 9.86
N ILE A 336 -25.38 -9.78 10.27
CA ILE A 336 -25.00 -10.43 11.53
C ILE A 336 -24.34 -11.78 11.23
N GLY A 337 -23.16 -12.00 11.79
CA GLY A 337 -22.47 -13.29 11.76
C GLY A 337 -22.44 -13.93 13.15
N GLU A 338 -22.87 -15.18 13.23
CA GLU A 338 -22.88 -15.99 14.46
C GLU A 338 -22.43 -17.42 14.14
N ILE A 339 -21.76 -18.07 15.09
CA ILE A 339 -21.51 -19.51 15.03
C ILE A 339 -22.48 -20.20 15.98
N SER A 340 -23.27 -21.13 15.46
CA SER A 340 -24.15 -21.97 16.27
C SER A 340 -24.12 -23.41 15.77
N GLN A 341 -24.08 -24.38 16.69
CA GLN A 341 -24.17 -25.81 16.37
C GLN A 341 -23.22 -26.32 15.25
N LYS A 342 -22.00 -25.76 15.15
CA LYS A 342 -20.98 -26.04 14.10
C LYS A 342 -21.33 -25.52 12.70
N GLU A 343 -22.25 -24.58 12.63
CA GLU A 343 -22.61 -23.87 11.41
C GLU A 343 -22.30 -22.39 11.59
N LEU A 344 -21.85 -21.78 10.51
CA LEU A 344 -21.84 -20.34 10.34
C LEU A 344 -23.24 -19.89 9.93
N LEU A 345 -23.85 -19.04 10.75
CA LEU A 345 -25.09 -18.33 10.49
C LEU A 345 -24.77 -16.90 10.02
N LEU A 346 -25.27 -16.54 8.84
CA LEU A 346 -25.21 -15.18 8.31
C LEU A 346 -26.63 -14.67 8.10
N ASP A 347 -27.03 -13.67 8.90
CA ASP A 347 -28.29 -12.95 8.78
C ASP A 347 -28.03 -11.67 7.99
N VAL A 348 -28.66 -11.55 6.82
CA VAL A 348 -28.67 -10.31 6.04
C VAL A 348 -30.12 -9.83 5.98
N SER A 349 -30.40 -8.75 6.70
CA SER A 349 -31.74 -8.18 6.81
C SER A 349 -31.78 -6.71 6.40
N ASP A 350 -32.87 -6.32 5.75
CA ASP A 350 -33.17 -4.94 5.37
C ASP A 350 -34.60 -4.57 5.78
N ASN A 351 -34.89 -3.26 5.84
CA ASN A 351 -36.24 -2.72 6.00
C ASN A 351 -36.74 -2.05 4.69
N GLY A 352 -36.33 -2.57 3.53
CA GLY A 352 -36.71 -2.13 2.20
C GLY A 352 -38.15 -2.42 1.83
N THR A 353 -38.45 -2.37 0.53
CA THR A 353 -39.80 -2.61 -0.02
C THR A 353 -40.34 -4.01 0.24
N GLY A 354 -39.48 -4.96 0.62
CA GLY A 354 -39.85 -6.37 0.77
C GLY A 354 -40.11 -7.06 -0.57
N ILE A 355 -40.54 -8.33 -0.49
CA ILE A 355 -40.82 -9.22 -1.61
C ILE A 355 -42.25 -9.75 -1.47
N ASP A 356 -43.00 -9.73 -2.58
CA ASP A 356 -44.36 -10.29 -2.62
C ASP A 356 -44.36 -11.81 -2.34
N LYS A 357 -45.32 -12.28 -1.55
CA LYS A 357 -45.45 -13.70 -1.19
C LYS A 357 -45.68 -14.58 -2.42
N ASP A 358 -46.32 -14.04 -3.44
CA ASP A 358 -46.58 -14.78 -4.68
C ASP A 358 -45.29 -15.01 -5.49
N VAL A 359 -44.26 -14.18 -5.29
CA VAL A 359 -42.98 -14.31 -6.00
C VAL A 359 -41.89 -15.02 -5.20
N LEU A 360 -42.00 -15.10 -3.86
CA LEU A 360 -41.03 -15.77 -2.98
C LEU A 360 -40.61 -17.18 -3.45
N PRO A 361 -41.50 -18.06 -3.95
CA PRO A 361 -41.10 -19.39 -4.42
C PRO A 361 -40.15 -19.37 -5.63
N TYR A 362 -40.10 -18.26 -6.36
CA TYR A 362 -39.41 -18.13 -7.64
C TYR A 362 -38.12 -17.31 -7.54
N ILE A 363 -37.82 -16.65 -6.42
CA ILE A 363 -36.67 -15.72 -6.30
C ILE A 363 -35.30 -16.39 -6.48
N PHE A 364 -35.23 -17.71 -6.29
CA PHE A 364 -34.03 -18.50 -6.52
C PHE A 364 -33.96 -19.13 -7.91
N ASN A 365 -35.00 -18.95 -8.73
CA ASN A 365 -35.01 -19.46 -10.09
C ASN A 365 -34.08 -18.63 -10.99
N ILE A 366 -33.40 -19.32 -11.89
CA ILE A 366 -32.48 -18.71 -12.83
C ILE A 366 -33.21 -17.67 -13.69
N GLY A 367 -32.71 -16.44 -13.70
CA GLY A 367 -33.23 -15.37 -14.54
C GLY A 367 -34.50 -14.71 -14.00
N PHE A 368 -34.95 -15.07 -12.79
CA PHE A 368 -36.07 -14.41 -12.16
C PHE A 368 -35.63 -13.05 -11.58
N SER A 369 -36.27 -11.97 -12.02
CA SER A 369 -36.10 -10.64 -11.44
C SER A 369 -37.39 -9.84 -11.52
N THR A 370 -37.68 -9.10 -10.46
CA THR A 370 -38.76 -8.11 -10.40
C THR A 370 -38.27 -6.69 -10.69
N LYS A 371 -36.96 -6.52 -10.93
CA LYS A 371 -36.30 -5.20 -11.05
C LYS A 371 -36.08 -4.82 -12.51
N PHE A 372 -36.41 -3.57 -12.83
CA PHE A 372 -36.34 -2.97 -14.16
C PHE A 372 -35.46 -1.73 -14.12
N ASN A 373 -34.55 -1.58 -15.08
CA ASN A 373 -33.70 -0.40 -15.18
C ASN A 373 -34.38 0.65 -16.09
N GLU A 374 -34.84 1.76 -15.50
CA GLU A 374 -35.59 2.81 -16.20
C GLU A 374 -34.77 3.54 -17.29
N GLU A 375 -33.44 3.60 -17.18
CA GLU A 375 -32.57 4.29 -18.14
C GLU A 375 -32.23 3.44 -19.37
N THR A 376 -32.19 2.11 -19.23
CA THR A 376 -31.77 1.19 -20.30
C THR A 376 -32.89 0.31 -20.82
N GLY A 377 -34.04 0.27 -20.15
CA GLY A 377 -35.17 -0.58 -20.50
C GLY A 377 -34.92 -2.08 -20.31
N ALA A 378 -33.79 -2.46 -19.70
CA ALA A 378 -33.38 -3.84 -19.51
C ALA A 378 -33.81 -4.36 -18.13
N MET A 379 -34.35 -5.58 -18.10
CA MET A 379 -34.63 -6.29 -16.86
C MET A 379 -33.32 -6.69 -16.18
N SER A 380 -33.23 -6.51 -14.86
CA SER A 380 -32.08 -6.99 -14.10
C SER A 380 -31.91 -8.49 -14.30
N THR A 381 -30.67 -8.95 -14.40
CA THR A 381 -30.36 -10.30 -14.94
C THR A 381 -30.92 -11.48 -14.14
N GLY A 382 -31.37 -11.28 -12.89
CA GLY A 382 -31.98 -12.32 -12.05
C GLY A 382 -31.02 -13.45 -11.65
N ILE A 383 -29.70 -13.17 -11.58
CA ILE A 383 -28.66 -14.19 -11.36
C ILE A 383 -28.21 -14.26 -9.90
N GLY A 384 -28.26 -13.15 -9.16
CA GLY A 384 -27.62 -13.02 -7.84
C GLY A 384 -28.07 -14.07 -6.82
N LEU A 385 -29.37 -14.21 -6.59
CA LEU A 385 -29.92 -15.16 -5.61
C LEU A 385 -29.75 -16.62 -6.04
N CYS A 386 -29.85 -16.92 -7.33
CA CYS A 386 -29.56 -18.25 -7.84
C CYS A 386 -28.08 -18.63 -7.63
N HIS A 387 -27.16 -17.69 -7.83
CA HIS A 387 -25.74 -17.91 -7.57
C HIS A 387 -25.47 -18.17 -6.08
N VAL A 388 -26.10 -17.42 -5.18
CA VAL A 388 -26.05 -17.68 -3.73
C VAL A 388 -26.50 -19.10 -3.42
N LYS A 389 -27.63 -19.54 -3.98
CA LYS A 389 -28.14 -20.91 -3.77
C LYS A 389 -27.15 -21.98 -4.24
N ASN A 390 -26.57 -21.84 -5.44
CA ASN A 390 -25.58 -22.79 -5.95
C ASN A 390 -24.30 -22.83 -5.11
N LEU A 391 -23.80 -21.68 -4.64
CA LEU A 391 -22.63 -21.65 -3.76
C LEU A 391 -22.92 -22.37 -2.44
N LEU A 392 -24.11 -22.17 -1.88
CA LEU A 392 -24.52 -22.84 -0.65
C LEU A 392 -24.67 -24.35 -0.85
N GLU A 393 -25.28 -24.80 -1.94
CA GLU A 393 -25.34 -26.23 -2.28
C GLU A 393 -23.93 -26.85 -2.38
N ASN A 394 -22.97 -26.15 -3.01
CA ASN A 394 -21.57 -26.59 -3.09
C ASN A 394 -20.84 -26.60 -1.73
N LEU A 395 -21.30 -25.81 -0.77
CA LEU A 395 -20.78 -25.76 0.60
C LEU A 395 -21.53 -26.70 1.54
N GLY A 396 -22.58 -27.39 1.06
CA GLY A 396 -23.49 -28.18 1.91
C GLY A 396 -24.32 -27.32 2.86
N GLY A 397 -24.48 -26.02 2.56
CA GLY A 397 -25.26 -25.07 3.33
C GLY A 397 -26.69 -24.90 2.82
N SER A 398 -27.42 -23.97 3.44
CA SER A 398 -28.81 -23.64 3.11
C SER A 398 -29.07 -22.14 3.25
N ILE A 399 -30.17 -21.68 2.64
CA ILE A 399 -30.67 -20.31 2.76
C ILE A 399 -32.18 -20.34 3.01
N GLU A 400 -32.60 -19.58 4.02
CA GLU A 400 -33.99 -19.31 4.36
C GLU A 400 -34.29 -17.82 4.06
N VAL A 401 -35.51 -17.53 3.65
CA VAL A 401 -35.95 -16.16 3.35
C VAL A 401 -37.28 -15.88 4.05
N GLU A 402 -37.34 -14.74 4.73
CA GLU A 402 -38.55 -14.16 5.31
C GLU A 402 -38.72 -12.75 4.75
N SER A 403 -39.87 -12.44 4.17
CA SER A 403 -40.13 -11.12 3.60
C SER A 403 -41.61 -10.81 3.66
N ASP A 404 -41.93 -9.55 3.95
CA ASP A 404 -43.27 -8.97 3.84
C ASP A 404 -43.14 -7.62 3.13
N ILE A 405 -44.10 -7.30 2.27
CA ILE A 405 -44.17 -6.02 1.56
C ILE A 405 -44.14 -4.86 2.58
N ASP A 406 -43.33 -3.84 2.29
CA ASP A 406 -43.09 -2.64 3.10
C ASP A 406 -42.52 -2.87 4.52
N ARG A 407 -42.08 -4.11 4.82
CA ARG A 407 -41.39 -4.45 6.07
C ARG A 407 -39.92 -4.81 5.86
N GLY A 408 -39.55 -5.15 4.63
CA GLY A 408 -38.21 -5.55 4.24
C GLY A 408 -38.03 -7.05 4.12
N THR A 409 -36.78 -7.47 3.95
CA THR A 409 -36.41 -8.87 3.70
C THR A 409 -35.33 -9.32 4.64
N LYS A 410 -35.40 -10.59 5.06
CA LYS A 410 -34.39 -11.26 5.85
C LYS A 410 -33.97 -12.55 5.15
N PHE A 411 -32.68 -12.66 4.85
CA PHE A 411 -32.04 -13.88 4.41
C PHE A 411 -31.22 -14.47 5.55
N LEU A 412 -31.48 -15.73 5.89
CA LEU A 412 -30.69 -16.49 6.85
C LEU A 412 -29.92 -17.59 6.13
N VAL A 413 -28.61 -17.42 6.05
CA VAL A 413 -27.69 -18.37 5.43
C VAL A 413 -27.03 -19.23 6.48
N LYS A 414 -26.99 -20.55 6.27
CA LYS A 414 -26.38 -21.54 7.18
C LYS A 414 -25.31 -22.33 6.43
N ILE A 415 -24.09 -22.35 6.92
CA ILE A 415 -22.95 -23.01 6.26
C ILE A 415 -22.20 -23.90 7.26
N PRO A 416 -22.03 -25.21 7.02
CA PRO A 416 -21.23 -26.06 7.89
C PRO A 416 -19.78 -25.58 7.99
N LEU A 417 -19.26 -25.42 9.21
CA LEU A 417 -17.87 -24.97 9.42
C LEU A 417 -16.83 -25.93 8.82
N SER A 418 -17.16 -27.21 8.66
CA SER A 418 -16.28 -28.19 8.01
C SER A 418 -16.05 -27.94 6.52
N SER A 419 -16.91 -27.14 5.89
CA SER A 419 -16.92 -26.89 4.45
C SER A 419 -16.15 -25.63 4.05
N ILE A 420 -15.75 -24.78 5.01
CA ILE A 420 -15.24 -23.42 4.77
C ILE A 420 -13.91 -23.11 5.44
#